data_AF-A0AA41DA74-F1
#
_entry.id   AF-A0AA41DA74-F1
#
_cell.length_a   1.000
_cell.length_b   1.000
_cell.length_c   1.000
_cell.angle_alpha   90.00
_cell.angle_beta   90.00
_cell.angle_gamma   90.00
#
_symmetry.space_group_name_H-M   'P 1'
#
loop_
_entity.id
_entity.type
_entity.pdbx_description
1 polymer ?
#
loop_
_entity_poly.entity_id
_entity_poly.type
_entity_poly.pdbx_seq_one_letter_code
_entity_poly.pdbx_strand_id
1 'polypeptide(L)'
;MFGLNQGSEVIYQCSTRLTAGSGIGVGVFIALVFAWILGRDWLLMDKGNLWMIAVFMLVGVLIALRGVYLYCRPRVETRHIVVGNLTHRLYLRNKPLFVLFTGGVYALVVVGVTLVFDLIEWAVEGFDAAVWADRFRLRNLMIVALAFVGGALKYYLDYYYYSRWLKNNG
;
A
#
# COMPACT_ATOMS: atom_id res chain seq x y z
N MET A 1 22.31 -11.65 5.39
CA MET A 1 21.23 -12.21 4.54
C MET A 1 20.37 -13.12 5.41
N PHE A 2 19.20 -12.67 5.88
CA PHE A 2 18.33 -13.48 6.74
C PHE A 2 17.65 -14.58 5.90
N GLY A 3 17.74 -15.83 6.36
CA GLY A 3 17.33 -17.07 5.67
C GLY A 3 15.82 -17.29 5.43
N LEU A 4 15.04 -16.22 5.28
CA LEU A 4 13.60 -16.27 4.93
C LEU A 4 13.35 -16.44 3.41
N ASN A 5 14.41 -16.44 2.60
CA ASN A 5 14.35 -16.24 1.14
C ASN A 5 14.89 -17.43 0.32
N GLN A 6 14.73 -18.67 0.80
CA GLN A 6 14.90 -19.84 -0.08
C GLN A 6 13.65 -19.99 -0.96
N GLY A 7 13.62 -19.23 -2.06
CA GLY A 7 12.58 -19.35 -3.08
C GLY A 7 13.16 -19.21 -4.47
N SER A 8 12.59 -19.92 -5.44
CA SER A 8 12.92 -19.77 -6.84
C SER A 8 12.21 -18.55 -7.40
N GLU A 9 12.95 -17.65 -8.02
CA GLU A 9 12.36 -16.54 -8.76
C GLU A 9 11.69 -17.08 -10.03
N VAL A 10 10.42 -16.72 -10.22
CA VAL A 10 9.64 -17.07 -11.40
C VAL A 10 9.29 -15.79 -12.15
N ILE A 11 9.68 -15.76 -13.43
CA ILE A 11 9.34 -14.68 -14.35
C ILE A 11 8.10 -15.11 -15.11
N TYR A 12 7.05 -14.29 -15.06
CA TYR A 12 5.81 -14.57 -15.79
C TYR A 12 5.29 -13.33 -16.50
N GLN A 13 4.56 -13.56 -17.60
CA GLN A 13 3.93 -12.51 -18.38
C GLN A 13 2.47 -12.35 -17.97
N CYS A 14 2.10 -11.16 -17.51
CA CYS A 14 0.73 -10.85 -17.11
C CYS A 14 0.16 -9.75 -18.00
N SER A 15 -1.11 -9.90 -18.42
CA SER A 15 -1.82 -8.82 -19.11
C SER A 15 -2.09 -7.69 -18.13
N THR A 16 -1.78 -6.45 -18.55
CA THR A 16 -2.08 -5.25 -17.75
C THR A 16 -3.57 -5.06 -17.50
N ARG A 17 -4.46 -5.75 -18.23
CA ARG A 17 -5.90 -5.70 -17.97
C ARG A 17 -6.26 -6.26 -16.59
N LEU A 18 -5.51 -7.26 -16.13
CA LEU A 18 -5.72 -7.94 -14.86
C LEU A 18 -5.25 -7.09 -13.67
N THR A 19 -4.21 -6.30 -13.88
CA THR A 19 -3.64 -5.35 -12.90
C THR A 19 -4.31 -3.98 -12.96
N ALA A 20 -4.91 -3.63 -14.09
CA ALA A 20 -5.65 -2.38 -14.26
C ALA A 20 -6.85 -2.29 -13.31
N GLY A 21 -7.56 -3.41 -13.07
CA GLY A 21 -8.72 -3.43 -12.17
C GLY A 21 -8.37 -3.02 -10.73
N SER A 22 -7.23 -3.49 -10.20
CA SER A 22 -6.79 -3.07 -8.86
C SER A 22 -6.30 -1.62 -8.87
N GLY A 23 -5.64 -1.17 -9.94
CA GLY A 23 -5.21 0.22 -10.10
C GLY A 23 -6.39 1.21 -10.12
N ILE A 24 -7.46 0.87 -10.86
CA ILE A 24 -8.71 1.65 -10.89
C ILE A 24 -9.33 1.69 -9.50
N GLY A 25 -9.46 0.54 -8.83
CA GLY A 25 -10.03 0.45 -7.48
C GLY A 25 -9.28 1.31 -6.46
N VAL A 26 -7.95 1.24 -6.47
CA VAL A 26 -7.10 2.05 -5.57
C VAL A 26 -7.23 3.54 -5.88
N GLY A 27 -7.19 3.93 -7.16
CA GLY A 27 -7.32 5.34 -7.55
C GLY A 27 -8.67 5.94 -7.16
N VAL A 28 -9.76 5.20 -7.40
CA VAL A 28 -11.12 5.61 -7.01
C VAL A 28 -11.25 5.68 -5.49
N PHE A 29 -10.71 4.71 -4.76
CA PHE A 29 -10.74 4.71 -3.30
C PHE A 29 -10.04 5.93 -2.71
N ILE A 30 -8.84 6.27 -3.21
CA ILE A 30 -8.11 7.48 -2.79
C ILE A 30 -8.97 8.73 -3.06
N ALA A 31 -9.52 8.86 -4.27
CA ALA A 31 -10.36 10.00 -4.61
C ALA A 31 -11.58 10.14 -3.69
N LEU A 32 -12.26 9.02 -3.39
CA LEU A 32 -13.44 9.01 -2.51
C LEU A 32 -13.11 9.35 -1.06
N VAL A 33 -12.01 8.81 -0.51
CA VAL A 33 -11.59 9.10 0.87
C VAL A 33 -11.25 10.57 1.02
N PHE A 34 -10.48 11.14 0.09
CA PHE A 34 -10.12 12.56 0.15
C PHE A 34 -11.30 13.47 -0.16
N ALA A 35 -12.24 13.09 -1.04
CA ALA A 35 -13.49 13.81 -1.24
C ALA A 35 -14.37 13.80 0.02
N TRP A 36 -14.42 12.68 0.74
CA TRP A 36 -15.13 12.57 2.02
C TRP A 36 -14.53 13.47 3.09
N ILE A 37 -13.20 13.46 3.25
CA ILE A 37 -12.48 14.34 4.17
C ILE A 37 -12.76 15.81 3.83
N LEU A 38 -12.69 16.16 2.54
CA LEU A 38 -12.97 17.50 2.05
C LEU A 38 -14.41 17.93 2.37
N GLY A 39 -15.40 17.06 2.20
CA GLY A 39 -16.80 17.36 2.53
C GLY A 39 -17.07 17.48 4.03
N ARG A 40 -16.37 16.71 4.87
CA ARG A 40 -16.55 16.72 6.33
C ARG A 40 -15.94 17.96 6.99
N ASP A 41 -14.73 18.33 6.57
CA ASP A 41 -13.91 19.33 7.26
C ASP A 41 -13.78 20.66 6.49
N TRP A 42 -14.59 20.85 5.43
CA TRP A 42 -14.55 22.03 4.54
C TRP A 42 -14.56 23.37 5.29
N LEU A 43 -15.35 23.48 6.36
CA LEU A 43 -15.53 24.71 7.13
C LEU A 43 -14.40 24.99 8.13
N LEU A 44 -13.60 23.97 8.45
CA LEU A 44 -12.54 24.03 9.47
C LEU A 44 -11.13 23.98 8.86
N MET A 45 -11.02 23.94 7.52
CA MET A 45 -9.75 23.76 6.83
C MET A 45 -9.07 25.06 6.44
N ASP A 46 -7.82 25.21 6.89
CA ASP A 46 -6.91 26.22 6.37
C ASP A 46 -6.62 26.01 4.88
N LYS A 47 -6.38 27.12 4.18
CA LYS A 47 -6.09 27.14 2.73
C LYS A 47 -4.97 26.17 2.33
N GLY A 48 -3.95 25.98 3.18
CA GLY A 48 -2.84 25.04 2.92
C GLY A 48 -3.26 23.57 2.89
N ASN A 49 -4.18 23.15 3.77
CA ASN A 49 -4.67 21.78 3.83
C ASN A 49 -5.58 21.46 2.63
N LEU A 50 -6.35 22.44 2.14
CA LEU A 50 -7.18 22.28 0.94
C LEU A 50 -6.32 21.98 -0.30
N TRP A 51 -5.20 22.67 -0.47
CA TRP A 51 -4.26 22.41 -1.57
C TRP A 51 -3.67 20.99 -1.51
N MET A 52 -3.25 20.55 -0.33
CA MET A 52 -2.75 19.18 -0.12
C MET A 52 -3.80 18.13 -0.50
N ILE A 53 -5.05 18.30 -0.06
CA ILE A 53 -6.14 17.37 -0.35
C ILE A 53 -6.48 17.36 -1.84
N ALA A 54 -6.49 18.53 -2.49
CA ALA A 54 -6.71 18.63 -3.93
C ALA A 54 -5.61 17.89 -4.72
N VAL A 55 -4.35 18.00 -4.30
CA VAL A 55 -3.23 17.26 -4.91
C VAL A 55 -3.41 15.76 -4.74
N PHE A 56 -3.76 15.28 -3.54
CA PHE A 56 -4.00 13.84 -3.32
C PHE A 56 -5.18 13.30 -4.11
N MET A 57 -6.27 14.06 -4.24
CA MET A 57 -7.38 13.70 -5.12
C MET A 57 -6.93 13.62 -6.58
N LEU A 58 -6.16 14.59 -7.07
CA LEU A 58 -5.65 14.59 -8.44
C LEU A 58 -4.75 13.38 -8.69
N VAL A 59 -3.89 13.02 -7.75
CA VAL A 59 -3.08 11.79 -7.82
C VAL A 59 -3.97 10.55 -7.89
N GLY A 60 -5.01 10.44 -7.06
CA GLY A 60 -5.98 9.34 -7.11
C GLY A 60 -6.68 9.22 -8.47
N VAL A 61 -7.11 10.35 -9.03
CA VAL A 61 -7.74 10.42 -10.35
C VAL A 61 -6.78 10.01 -11.47
N LEU A 62 -5.52 10.49 -11.44
CA LEU A 62 -4.51 10.09 -12.43
C LEU A 62 -4.22 8.58 -12.38
N ILE A 63 -4.18 7.99 -11.18
CA ILE A 63 -4.03 6.54 -11.00
C ILE A 63 -5.22 5.81 -11.61
N ALA A 64 -6.44 6.27 -11.35
CA ALA A 64 -7.65 5.69 -11.92
C ALA A 64 -7.68 5.78 -13.45
N LEU A 65 -7.37 6.96 -14.01
CA LEU A 65 -7.30 7.19 -15.46
C LEU A 65 -6.25 6.31 -16.13
N ARG A 66 -5.05 6.19 -15.53
CA ARG A 66 -4.02 5.27 -16.01
C ARG A 66 -4.51 3.82 -15.98
N GLY A 67 -5.21 3.43 -14.91
CA GLY A 67 -5.84 2.12 -14.80
C GLY A 67 -6.86 1.87 -15.92
N VAL A 68 -7.77 2.80 -16.17
CA VAL A 68 -8.75 2.72 -17.26
C VAL A 68 -8.06 2.65 -18.64
N TYR A 69 -7.04 3.46 -18.87
CA TYR A 69 -6.27 3.42 -20.11
C TYR A 69 -5.64 2.05 -20.35
N LEU A 70 -4.99 1.47 -19.32
CA LEU A 70 -4.39 0.13 -19.39
C LEU A 70 -5.42 -0.99 -19.48
N TYR A 71 -6.64 -0.77 -19.01
CA TYR A 71 -7.76 -1.68 -19.19
C TYR A 71 -8.25 -1.69 -20.65
N CYS A 72 -8.36 -0.52 -21.27
CA CYS A 72 -8.80 -0.36 -22.66
C CYS A 72 -7.72 -0.73 -23.69
N ARG A 73 -6.44 -0.52 -23.36
CA ARG A 73 -5.28 -0.91 -24.20
C ARG A 73 -4.32 -1.79 -23.43
N PRO A 74 -4.61 -3.10 -23.32
CA PRO A 74 -3.78 -4.01 -22.57
C PRO A 74 -2.41 -4.20 -23.22
N ARG A 75 -1.38 -4.19 -22.38
CA ARG A 75 0.00 -4.60 -22.73
C ARG A 75 0.34 -5.86 -21.94
N VAL A 76 1.42 -6.51 -22.33
CA VAL A 76 2.00 -7.63 -21.58
C VAL A 76 3.14 -7.08 -20.75
N GLU A 77 3.07 -7.23 -19.43
CA GLU A 77 4.14 -6.86 -18.50
C GLU A 77 4.83 -8.11 -17.97
N THR A 78 6.17 -8.10 -17.99
CA THR A 78 6.98 -9.11 -17.30
C THR A 78 7.02 -8.80 -15.81
N ARG A 79 6.63 -9.79 -14.99
CA ARG A 79 6.64 -9.69 -13.53
C ARG A 79 7.49 -10.78 -12.92
N HIS A 80 8.07 -10.43 -11.78
CA HIS A 80 8.96 -11.28 -11.01
C HIS A 80 8.26 -11.61 -9.70
N ILE A 81 8.17 -12.90 -9.37
CA ILE A 81 7.65 -13.33 -8.07
C ILE A 81 8.53 -14.45 -7.52
N VAL A 82 8.79 -14.40 -6.22
CA VAL A 82 9.59 -15.42 -5.54
C VAL A 82 8.65 -16.50 -5.01
N VAL A 83 8.82 -17.72 -5.50
CA VAL A 83 7.99 -18.88 -5.19
C VAL A 83 8.75 -19.81 -4.25
N GLY A 84 8.07 -20.47 -3.31
CA GLY A 84 8.68 -21.42 -2.38
C GLY A 84 9.15 -20.83 -1.04
N ASN A 85 9.15 -19.49 -0.93
CA ASN A 85 9.44 -18.77 0.31
C ASN A 85 8.30 -18.93 1.37
N LEU A 86 8.55 -18.45 2.59
CA LEU A 86 7.59 -18.50 3.69
C LEU A 86 6.25 -17.82 3.33
N THR A 87 6.30 -16.65 2.66
CA THR A 87 5.10 -15.90 2.29
C THR A 87 4.21 -16.64 1.27
N HIS A 88 4.81 -17.35 0.32
CA HIS A 88 4.10 -18.20 -0.65
C HIS A 88 3.43 -19.38 0.04
N ARG A 89 4.13 -20.06 0.96
CA ARG A 89 3.56 -21.16 1.77
C ARG A 89 2.41 -20.68 2.64
N LEU A 90 2.54 -19.51 3.28
CA LEU A 90 1.48 -18.88 4.06
C LEU A 90 0.27 -18.53 3.19
N TYR A 91 0.49 -17.99 1.99
CA TYR A 91 -0.58 -17.67 1.04
C TYR A 91 -1.40 -18.91 0.65
N LEU A 92 -0.73 -20.04 0.39
CA LEU A 92 -1.38 -21.30 0.01
C LEU A 92 -2.09 -21.98 1.19
N ARG A 93 -1.50 -21.94 2.40
CA ARG A 93 -2.01 -22.67 3.56
C ARG A 93 -3.04 -21.90 4.37
N ASN A 94 -2.84 -20.60 4.60
CA ASN A 94 -3.70 -19.80 5.46
C ASN A 94 -3.68 -18.30 5.10
N LYS A 95 -4.65 -17.88 4.28
CA LYS A 95 -4.80 -16.50 3.79
C LYS A 95 -4.87 -15.42 4.88
N PRO A 96 -5.60 -15.57 6.00
CA PRO A 96 -5.61 -14.55 7.06
C PRO A 96 -4.24 -14.40 7.74
N LEU A 97 -3.52 -15.50 7.98
CA LEU A 97 -2.15 -15.42 8.54
C LEU A 97 -1.19 -14.74 7.57
N PHE A 98 -1.34 -14.98 6.26
CA PHE A 98 -0.58 -14.28 5.23
C PHE A 98 -0.81 -12.76 5.27
N VAL A 99 -2.06 -12.32 5.37
CA VAL A 99 -2.42 -10.89 5.48
C VAL A 99 -1.83 -10.28 6.76
N LEU A 100 -1.96 -10.98 7.90
CA LEU A 100 -1.40 -10.52 9.18
C LEU A 100 0.13 -10.40 9.12
N PHE A 101 0.81 -11.39 8.53
CA PHE A 101 2.26 -11.37 8.42
C PHE A 101 2.76 -10.28 7.48
N THR A 102 2.22 -10.20 6.25
CA THR A 102 2.66 -9.22 5.24
C THR A 102 2.30 -7.79 5.62
N GLY A 103 1.07 -7.56 6.08
CA GLY A 103 0.65 -6.26 6.61
C GLY A 103 1.44 -5.89 7.86
N GLY A 104 1.70 -6.85 8.76
CA GLY A 104 2.47 -6.64 9.98
C GLY A 104 3.91 -6.21 9.72
N VAL A 105 4.59 -6.81 8.74
CA VAL A 105 5.94 -6.39 8.33
C VAL A 105 5.94 -4.94 7.83
N TYR A 106 4.96 -4.54 7.02
CA TYR A 106 4.85 -3.16 6.53
C TYR A 106 4.53 -2.17 7.65
N ALA A 107 3.62 -2.53 8.56
CA ALA A 107 3.33 -1.75 9.74
C ALA A 107 4.59 -1.56 10.59
N LEU A 108 5.36 -2.61 10.84
CA LEU A 108 6.61 -2.54 11.59
C LEU A 108 7.66 -1.66 10.92
N VAL A 109 7.80 -1.74 9.59
CA VAL A 109 8.71 -0.86 8.84
C VAL A 109 8.29 0.59 8.99
N VAL A 110 7.01 0.90 8.84
CA VAL A 110 6.51 2.27 8.97
C VAL A 110 6.67 2.78 10.40
N VAL A 111 6.37 1.96 11.41
CA VAL A 111 6.62 2.30 12.83
C VAL A 111 8.11 2.54 13.07
N GLY A 112 8.99 1.69 12.53
CA GLY A 112 10.43 1.86 12.65
C GLY A 112 10.92 3.16 12.00
N VAL A 113 10.42 3.48 10.80
CA VAL A 113 10.76 4.73 10.11
C VAL A 113 10.25 5.94 10.88
N THR A 114 9.00 5.92 11.37
CA THR A 114 8.48 7.02 12.19
C THR A 114 9.32 7.21 13.45
N LEU A 115 9.69 6.12 14.14
CA LEU A 115 10.55 6.20 15.32
C LEU A 115 11.92 6.80 15.01
N VAL A 116 12.51 6.52 13.83
CA VAL A 116 13.77 7.12 13.41
C VAL A 116 13.62 8.62 13.14
N PHE A 117 12.56 9.03 12.44
CA PHE A 117 12.27 10.46 12.22
C PHE A 117 12.07 11.18 13.54
N ASP A 118 11.34 10.57 14.45
CA ASP A 118 11.09 11.16 15.75
C ASP A 118 12.38 11.23 16.61
N LEU A 119 13.31 10.27 16.45
CA LEU A 119 14.61 10.29 17.12
C LEU A 119 15.54 11.38 16.56
N ILE A 120 15.41 11.69 15.26
CA ILE A 120 16.09 12.82 14.60
C ILE A 120 15.48 14.14 15.07
N GLU A 121 14.15 14.25 15.12
CA GLU A 121 13.45 15.45 15.62
C GLU A 121 13.79 15.71 17.10
N TRP A 122 13.86 14.63 17.91
CA TRP A 122 14.33 14.69 19.29
C TRP A 122 15.76 15.24 19.41
N ALA A 123 16.66 14.84 18.52
CA ALA A 123 18.04 15.31 18.51
C ALA A 123 18.20 16.78 18.06
N VAL A 124 17.22 17.33 17.33
CA VAL A 124 17.27 18.69 16.76
C VAL A 124 16.51 19.72 17.60
N GLU A 125 15.33 19.38 18.13
CA GLU A 125 14.41 20.37 18.73
C GLU A 125 14.28 20.29 20.27
N GLY A 126 14.80 19.23 20.91
CA GLY A 126 14.70 19.05 22.36
C GLY A 126 13.34 18.50 22.83
N PHE A 127 13.30 17.96 24.06
CA PHE A 127 12.23 17.08 24.53
C PHE A 127 11.00 17.86 25.01
N ASP A 128 9.91 17.86 24.22
CA ASP A 128 8.59 18.30 24.68
C ASP A 128 7.58 17.14 24.67
N ALA A 129 7.32 16.57 25.85
CA ALA A 129 6.54 15.36 26.04
C ALA A 129 5.05 15.52 25.67
N ALA A 130 4.54 16.75 25.64
CA ALA A 130 3.15 17.05 25.28
C ALA A 130 2.90 16.90 23.77
N VAL A 131 3.89 17.21 22.93
CA VAL A 131 3.79 17.13 21.46
C VAL A 131 3.66 15.68 20.99
N TRP A 132 4.35 14.76 21.68
CA TRP A 132 4.32 13.34 21.38
C TRP A 132 2.97 12.69 21.67
N ALA A 133 2.29 13.07 22.75
CA ALA A 133 1.00 12.49 23.13
C ALA A 133 -0.12 12.78 22.11
N ASP A 134 -0.12 13.97 21.51
CA ASP A 134 -1.11 14.37 20.50
C ASP A 134 -0.75 13.89 19.08
N ARG A 135 0.54 13.91 18.71
CA ARG A 135 0.99 13.50 17.37
C ARG A 135 0.91 11.98 17.16
N PHE A 136 1.09 11.18 18.22
CA PHE A 136 1.04 9.70 18.15
C PHE A 136 -0.37 9.10 18.10
N ARG A 137 -1.38 9.76 18.67
CA ARG A 137 -2.58 9.02 19.11
C ARG A 137 -3.56 8.62 18.03
N LEU A 138 -3.66 9.37 16.93
CA LEU A 138 -4.66 9.11 15.87
C LEU A 138 -4.07 9.13 14.46
N ARG A 139 -3.20 10.10 14.16
CA ARG A 139 -2.61 10.25 12.83
C ARG A 139 -1.60 9.14 12.52
N ASN A 140 -0.75 8.77 13.48
CA ASN A 140 0.20 7.66 13.31
C ASN A 140 -0.51 6.31 13.24
N LEU A 141 -1.56 6.06 14.03
CA LEU A 141 -2.35 4.82 13.93
C LEU A 141 -3.03 4.67 12.56
N MET A 142 -3.55 5.75 11.99
CA MET A 142 -4.16 5.72 10.66
C MET A 142 -3.11 5.42 9.57
N ILE A 143 -1.92 6.01 9.67
CA ILE A 143 -0.80 5.74 8.75
C ILE A 143 -0.34 4.28 8.85
N VAL A 144 -0.23 3.75 10.08
CA VAL A 144 0.14 2.35 10.33
C VAL A 144 -0.94 1.40 9.79
N ALA A 145 -2.22 1.72 9.99
CA ALA A 145 -3.32 0.93 9.44
C ALA A 145 -3.34 0.95 7.90
N LEU A 146 -3.09 2.11 7.28
CA LEU A 146 -2.96 2.23 5.83
C LEU A 146 -1.76 1.45 5.30
N ALA A 147 -0.62 1.50 6.00
CA ALA A 147 0.57 0.74 5.64
C ALA A 147 0.34 -0.77 5.75
N PHE A 148 -0.37 -1.20 6.81
CA PHE A 148 -0.77 -2.59 6.99
C PHE A 148 -1.66 -3.06 5.84
N VAL A 149 -2.74 -2.32 5.54
CA VAL A 149 -3.69 -2.68 4.49
C VAL A 149 -3.03 -2.61 3.11
N GLY A 150 -2.27 -1.56 2.82
CA GLY A 150 -1.58 -1.38 1.54
C GLY A 150 -0.50 -2.44 1.31
N GLY A 151 0.28 -2.76 2.35
CA GLY A 151 1.29 -3.82 2.32
C GLY A 151 0.67 -5.19 2.08
N ALA A 152 -0.36 -5.55 2.85
CA ALA A 152 -1.06 -6.82 2.69
C ALA A 152 -1.74 -6.94 1.32
N LEU A 153 -2.40 -5.87 0.85
CA LEU A 153 -3.07 -5.84 -0.44
C LEU A 153 -2.09 -6.03 -1.60
N LYS A 154 -0.93 -5.35 -1.55
CA LYS A 154 0.12 -5.48 -2.58
C LYS A 154 0.57 -6.94 -2.72
N TYR A 155 0.99 -7.55 -1.61
CA TYR A 155 1.47 -8.94 -1.62
C TYR A 155 0.37 -9.92 -2.01
N TYR A 156 -0.86 -9.70 -1.55
CA TYR A 156 -2.00 -10.54 -1.93
C TYR A 156 -2.26 -10.50 -3.44
N LEU A 157 -2.22 -9.32 -4.05
CA LEU A 157 -2.43 -9.15 -5.49
C LEU A 157 -1.33 -9.83 -6.30
N ASP A 158 -0.07 -9.73 -5.88
CA ASP A 158 1.05 -10.37 -6.60
C ASP A 158 0.88 -11.91 -6.65
N TYR A 159 0.59 -12.55 -5.52
CA TYR A 159 0.32 -14.00 -5.50
C TYR A 159 -0.99 -14.38 -6.19
N TYR A 160 -2.01 -13.52 -6.12
CA TYR A 160 -3.26 -13.73 -6.85
C TYR A 160 -3.04 -13.74 -8.37
N TYR A 161 -2.30 -12.77 -8.91
CA TYR A 161 -2.00 -12.70 -10.34
C TYR A 161 -1.15 -13.88 -10.81
N TYR A 162 -0.17 -14.29 -10.01
CA TYR A 162 0.61 -15.49 -10.30
C TYR A 162 -0.25 -16.76 -10.33
N SER A 163 -1.12 -16.95 -9.34
CA SER A 163 -2.01 -18.12 -9.30
C SER A 163 -2.99 -18.18 -10.48
N ARG A 164 -3.43 -17.03 -10.98
CA ARG A 164 -4.33 -16.93 -12.13
C ARG A 164 -3.60 -17.14 -13.46
N TRP A 165 -2.34 -16.70 -13.56
CA TRP A 165 -1.47 -17.00 -14.69
C TRP A 165 -1.22 -18.52 -14.79
N LEU A 166 -0.93 -19.19 -13.67
CA LEU A 166 -0.76 -20.65 -13.64
C LEU A 166 -2.00 -21.40 -14.15
N LYS A 167 -3.21 -20.98 -13.76
CA LYS A 167 -4.46 -21.61 -14.23
C LYS A 167 -4.74 -21.43 -15.73
N ASN A 168 -4.18 -20.39 -16.35
CA ASN A 168 -4.42 -20.09 -17.75
C ASN A 168 -3.35 -20.68 -18.68
N ASN A 169 -2.19 -21.09 -18.15
CA ASN A 169 -1.03 -21.54 -18.92
C ASN A 169 -0.49 -22.92 -18.49
N GLY A 170 -1.10 -23.55 -17.48
CA GLY A 170 -0.84 -24.93 -17.08
C GLY A 170 -2.02 -25.82 -17.43
#